data_AF-A0A1F2QXZ7-F1
#
_entry.id   AF-A0A1F2QXZ7-F1
#
_cell.length_a   1.000
_cell.length_b   1.000
_cell.length_c   1.000
_cell.angle_alpha   90.00
_cell.angle_beta   90.00
_cell.angle_gamma   90.00
#
_symmetry.space_group_name_H-M   'P 1'
#
loop_
_entity.id
_entity.type
_entity.pdbx_description
1 polymer ?
#
loop_
_entity_poly.entity_id
_entity_poly.type
_entity_poly.pdbx_seq_one_letter_code
_entity_poly.pdbx_strand_id
1 'polypeptide(L)'
;MAKLVKITFQPLGKTVEVDLDQMPYKDHGEPGSFLDVALNHGIHLEHACGGNCACTTCHVVVKQGKELLSAAKDDELDRLDMAADLQLDSRL
;
A
#
# COMPACT_ATOMS: atom_id res chain seq x y z
N MET A 1 12.69 17.07 -4.98
CA MET A 1 12.57 17.35 -3.53
C MET A 1 12.33 16.00 -2.90
N ALA A 2 13.25 15.47 -2.09
CA ALA A 2 13.15 14.11 -1.58
C ALA A 2 11.84 13.89 -0.81
N LYS A 3 11.01 12.96 -1.26
CA LYS A 3 9.74 12.62 -0.60
C LYS A 3 9.97 11.54 0.45
N LEU A 4 10.63 11.96 1.53
CA LEU A 4 10.89 11.13 2.71
C LEU A 4 9.60 10.91 3.50
N VAL A 5 9.21 9.65 3.67
CA VAL A 5 8.04 9.26 4.45
C VAL A 5 8.39 8.13 5.42
N LYS A 6 7.66 8.09 6.52
CA LYS A 6 7.78 7.07 7.56
C LYS A 6 6.52 6.22 7.57
N ILE A 7 6.65 4.93 7.30
CA ILE A 7 5.53 3.99 7.22
C ILE A 7 5.71 2.93 8.31
N THR A 8 4.65 2.67 9.08
CA THR A 8 4.64 1.63 10.11
C THR A 8 3.66 0.53 9.72
N PHE A 9 4.15 -0.68 9.56
CA PHE A 9 3.36 -1.86 9.22
C PHE A 9 2.91 -2.57 10.49
N GLN A 10 1.61 -2.63 10.70
CA GLN A 10 0.94 -3.32 11.81
C GLN A 10 0.35 -4.64 11.31
N PRO A 11 0.24 -5.69 12.16
CA PRO A 11 0.65 -5.76 13.57
C PRO A 11 2.14 -6.05 13.78
N LEU A 12 2.93 -6.13 12.70
CA LEU A 12 4.38 -6.43 12.76
C LEU A 12 5.19 -5.42 13.59
N GLY A 13 4.68 -4.21 13.79
CA GLY A 13 5.39 -3.12 14.49
C GLY A 13 6.62 -2.62 13.74
N LYS A 14 6.81 -3.03 12.48
CA LYS A 14 7.99 -2.70 11.68
C LYS A 14 7.80 -1.32 11.06
N THR A 15 8.74 -0.44 11.33
CA THR A 15 8.76 0.91 10.77
C THR A 15 9.86 1.03 9.73
N VAL A 16 9.55 1.66 8.61
CA VAL A 16 10.49 1.94 7.54
C VAL A 16 10.46 3.43 7.22
N GLU A 17 11.63 3.97 6.95
CA GLU A 17 11.81 5.33 6.43
C GLU A 17 12.29 5.20 5.00
N VAL A 18 11.52 5.77 4.07
CA VAL A 18 11.73 5.60 2.64
C VAL A 18 11.71 6.94 1.94
N ASP A 19 12.67 7.15 1.04
CA ASP A 19 12.62 8.20 0.03
C ASP A 19 11.90 7.64 -1.20
N LEU A 20 10.66 8.07 -1.41
CA LEU A 20 9.83 7.55 -2.51
C LEU A 20 10.39 7.89 -3.90
N ASP A 21 11.27 8.89 -4.03
CA ASP A 21 11.89 9.25 -5.31
C ASP A 21 13.12 8.39 -5.64
N GLN A 22 13.74 7.77 -4.64
CA GLN A 22 15.00 7.02 -4.77
C GLN A 22 14.85 5.53 -4.53
N MET A 23 13.70 5.07 -4.02
CA MET A 23 13.46 3.65 -3.78
C MET A 23 13.38 2.89 -5.12
N PRO A 24 14.10 1.77 -5.29
CA PRO A 24 14.01 0.96 -6.50
C PRO A 24 12.63 0.30 -6.59
N TYR A 25 11.97 0.45 -7.73
CA TYR A 25 10.67 -0.17 -7.99
C TYR A 25 10.82 -1.69 -8.19
N LYS A 26 9.94 -2.49 -7.57
CA LYS A 26 10.00 -3.96 -7.53
C LYS A 26 9.05 -4.68 -8.49
N ASP A 27 8.50 -3.99 -9.50
CA ASP A 27 7.60 -4.55 -10.53
C ASP A 27 6.23 -5.05 -10.02
N HIS A 28 5.83 -4.63 -8.81
CA HIS A 28 4.55 -4.98 -8.22
C HIS A 28 3.82 -3.74 -7.69
N GLY A 29 2.57 -3.56 -8.11
CA GLY A 29 1.76 -2.40 -7.74
C GLY A 29 2.16 -1.13 -8.50
N GLU A 30 1.88 0.03 -7.91
CA GLU A 30 2.36 1.31 -8.42
C GLU A 30 3.66 1.70 -7.70
N PRO A 31 4.58 2.44 -8.35
CA PRO A 31 5.78 2.96 -7.69
C PRO A 31 5.47 3.76 -6.42
N GLY A 32 6.09 3.37 -5.30
CA GLY A 32 5.85 4.02 -4.00
C GLY A 32 4.51 3.67 -3.33
N SER A 33 3.77 2.69 -3.86
CA SER A 33 2.62 2.08 -3.15
C SER A 33 3.06 1.35 -1.88
N PHE A 34 2.10 1.07 -0.99
CA PHE A 34 2.40 0.27 0.21
C PHE A 34 2.93 -1.13 -0.12
N LEU A 35 2.46 -1.73 -1.22
CA LEU A 35 2.96 -3.00 -1.72
C LEU A 35 4.44 -2.90 -2.13
N ASP A 36 4.78 -1.92 -2.96
CA ASP A 36 6.15 -1.71 -3.43
C ASP A 36 7.12 -1.41 -2.28
N VAL A 37 6.71 -0.58 -1.32
CA VAL A 37 7.49 -0.30 -0.10
C VAL A 37 7.63 -1.57 0.76
N ALA A 38 6.56 -2.31 0.98
CA ALA A 38 6.60 -3.53 1.78
C ALA A 38 7.60 -4.54 1.20
N LEU A 39 7.53 -4.79 -0.10
CA LEU A 39 8.42 -5.72 -0.81
C LEU A 39 9.88 -5.26 -0.77
N ASN A 40 10.15 -3.97 -0.94
CA ASN A 40 11.50 -3.41 -0.83
C ASN A 40 12.13 -3.65 0.56
N HIS A 41 11.30 -3.68 1.60
CA HIS A 41 11.75 -3.89 2.98
C HIS A 41 11.51 -5.31 3.49
N GLY A 42 11.22 -6.28 2.60
CA GLY A 42 11.03 -7.69 2.96
C GLY A 42 9.83 -7.92 3.89
N ILE A 43 8.83 -7.05 3.81
CA ILE A 43 7.53 -7.23 4.46
C ILE A 43 6.63 -7.92 3.46
N HIS A 44 6.12 -9.09 3.83
CA HIS A 44 5.18 -9.81 2.99
C HIS A 44 3.79 -9.20 3.09
N LEU A 45 3.24 -8.81 1.95
CA LEU A 45 1.85 -8.42 1.76
C LEU A 45 1.31 -9.35 0.67
N GLU A 46 0.14 -9.95 0.83
CA GLU A 46 -0.38 -10.88 -0.18
C GLU A 46 -0.80 -10.12 -1.43
N HIS A 47 -0.39 -10.57 -2.63
CA HIS A 47 -0.62 -9.81 -3.87
C HIS A 47 -0.84 -10.74 -5.06
N ALA A 48 -1.90 -11.55 -5.00
CA ALA A 48 -2.17 -12.62 -5.97
C ALA A 48 -2.25 -12.12 -7.43
N CYS A 49 -2.68 -10.87 -7.66
CA CYS A 49 -2.74 -10.28 -9.00
C CYS A 49 -1.45 -9.55 -9.44
N GLY A 50 -0.40 -9.57 -8.62
CA GLY A 50 0.84 -8.82 -8.87
C GLY A 50 0.74 -7.31 -8.64
N GLY A 51 -0.34 -6.81 -8.03
CA GLY A 51 -0.56 -5.39 -7.77
C GLY A 51 -1.32 -4.64 -8.87
N ASN A 52 -1.99 -5.34 -9.79
CA ASN A 52 -2.73 -4.76 -10.91
C ASN A 52 -4.19 -4.36 -10.56
N CYS A 53 -4.51 -4.12 -9.29
CA CYS A 53 -5.88 -3.87 -8.80
C CYS A 53 -6.92 -4.92 -9.25
N ALA A 54 -6.48 -6.18 -9.45
CA ALA A 54 -7.34 -7.26 -9.93
C ALA A 54 -7.79 -8.25 -8.84
N CYS A 55 -7.30 -8.07 -7.61
CA CYS A 55 -7.72 -8.78 -6.41
C CYS A 55 -7.73 -7.83 -5.21
N THR A 56 -8.14 -8.31 -4.04
CA THR A 56 -8.18 -7.56 -2.78
C THR A 56 -7.16 -8.06 -1.76
N THR A 57 -6.22 -8.93 -2.14
CA THR A 57 -5.31 -9.56 -1.18
C THR A 57 -4.29 -8.60 -0.57
N CYS A 58 -3.97 -7.50 -1.26
CA CYS A 58 -3.07 -6.46 -0.78
C CYS A 58 -3.78 -5.39 0.05
N HIS A 59 -5.06 -5.60 0.36
CA HIS A 59 -5.89 -4.71 1.16
C HIS A 59 -5.20 -4.38 2.48
N VAL A 60 -5.09 -3.08 2.75
CA VAL A 60 -4.61 -2.54 4.02
C VAL A 60 -5.67 -1.61 4.59
N VAL A 61 -5.66 -1.47 5.92
CA VAL A 61 -6.45 -0.45 6.60
C VAL A 61 -5.53 0.62 7.15
N VAL A 62 -5.70 1.84 6.67
CA VAL A 62 -4.91 2.99 7.09
C VAL A 62 -5.39 3.43 8.47
N LYS A 63 -4.50 3.39 9.46
CA LYS A 63 -4.85 3.82 10.82
C LYS A 63 -4.54 5.29 11.10
N GLN A 64 -3.53 5.85 10.43
CA GLN A 64 -3.09 7.24 10.56
C GLN A 64 -2.46 7.72 9.24
N GLY A 65 -2.50 9.03 8.97
CA GLY A 65 -1.83 9.63 7.81
C GLY A 65 -2.58 9.47 6.48
N LYS A 66 -3.90 9.24 6.50
CA LYS A 66 -4.74 9.12 5.30
C LYS A 66 -4.68 10.37 4.42
N GLU A 67 -4.52 11.53 5.05
CA GLU A 67 -4.37 12.84 4.40
C GLU A 67 -3.10 12.97 3.54
N LEU A 68 -2.12 12.08 3.74
CA LEU A 68 -0.88 12.04 2.95
C LEU A 68 -1.00 11.16 1.70
N LEU A 69 -2.11 10.43 1.57
CA LEU A 69 -2.35 9.51 0.46
C LEU A 69 -2.99 10.26 -0.72
N SER A 70 -2.79 9.70 -1.91
CA SER A 70 -3.60 10.10 -3.06
C SER A 70 -5.08 9.79 -2.80
N ALA A 71 -5.95 10.51 -3.48
CA ALA A 71 -7.35 10.12 -3.59
C ALA A 71 -7.45 8.67 -4.09
N ALA A 72 -8.44 7.93 -3.57
CA ALA A 72 -8.74 6.60 -4.08
C ALA A 72 -9.23 6.73 -5.53
N LYS A 73 -8.77 5.82 -6.40
CA LYS A 73 -9.24 5.74 -7.79
C LYS A 73 -10.57 4.98 -7.83
N ASP A 74 -11.41 5.23 -8.82
CA ASP A 74 -12.70 4.52 -8.95
C ASP A 74 -12.51 3.00 -9.03
N ASP A 75 -11.56 2.53 -9.86
CA ASP A 75 -11.22 1.10 -9.97
C ASP A 75 -10.77 0.48 -8.63
N GLU A 76 -10.11 1.26 -7.77
CA GLU A 76 -9.70 0.82 -6.44
C GLU A 76 -10.93 0.63 -5.53
N LEU A 77 -11.85 1.60 -5.53
CA LEU A 77 -13.07 1.56 -4.74
C LEU A 77 -13.98 0.40 -5.16
N ASP A 78 -14.19 0.24 -6.46
CA ASP A 78 -14.98 -0.86 -7.03
C ASP A 78 -14.39 -2.22 -6.64
N ARG A 79 -13.06 -2.33 -6.60
CA ARG A 79 -12.39 -3.57 -6.18
C ARG A 79 -12.49 -3.79 -4.66
N LEU A 80 -12.39 -2.72 -3.86
CA LEU A 80 -12.50 -2.76 -2.40
C LEU A 80 -13.88 -3.20 -1.91
N ASP A 81 -14.95 -2.97 -2.67
CA ASP A 81 -16.30 -3.48 -2.35
C ASP A 81 -16.35 -5.01 -2.25
N MET A 82 -15.38 -5.71 -2.86
CA MET A 82 -15.23 -7.17 -2.82
C MET A 82 -14.21 -7.62 -1.75
N ALA A 83 -13.67 -6.71 -0.94
CA ALA A 83 -12.71 -7.04 0.10
C ALA A 83 -13.40 -7.67 1.32
N ALA A 84 -12.75 -8.68 1.91
CA ALA A 84 -13.15 -9.20 3.21
C ALA A 84 -12.81 -8.17 4.30
N ASP A 85 -13.69 -7.99 5.29
CA ASP A 85 -13.50 -7.04 6.40
C ASP A 85 -13.23 -5.58 5.94
N LEU A 86 -14.03 -5.09 5.00
CA LEU A 86 -13.94 -3.71 4.52
C LEU A 86 -14.18 -2.71 5.68
N GLN A 87 -13.20 -1.83 5.91
CA GLN A 87 -13.24 -0.73 6.89
C GLN A 87 -13.23 0.65 6.20
N LEU A 88 -13.62 1.70 6.93
CA LEU A 88 -13.74 3.09 6.42
C LEU A 88 -12.47 3.62 5.74
N ASP A 89 -11.31 3.20 6.22
CA ASP A 89 -9.99 3.65 5.76
C ASP A 89 -9.22 2.54 5.03
N SER A 90 -9.97 1.62 4.41
CA SER A 90 -9.41 0.57 3.54
C SER A 90 -8.83 1.16 2.26
N ARG A 91 -7.69 0.62 1.82
CA ARG A 91 -6.96 1.00 0.59
C ARG A 91 -6.35 -0.22 -0.09
N LEU A 92 -6.07 -0.11 -1.39
CA LEU A 92 -5.24 -1.04 -2.18
C LEU A 92 -3.96 -0.36 -2.67
#